data_AF-A0AAN8L8Q4-F1
#
_entry.id   AF-A0AAN8L8Q4-F1
#
_cell.length_a   1.000
_cell.length_b   1.000
_cell.length_c   1.000
_cell.angle_alpha   90.00
_cell.angle_beta   90.00
_cell.angle_gamma   90.00
#
_symmetry.space_group_name_H-M   'P 1'
#
loop_
_entity.id
_entity.type
_entity.pdbx_description
1 polymer ?
#
loop_
_entity_poly.entity_id
_entity_poly.type
_entity_poly.pdbx_seq_one_letter_code
_entity_poly.pdbx_strand_id
1 'polypeptide(L)'
;MMTTSYMNGHVTESDGRGGGGEAIQEEPQQWHREMAVDCPVDLGARTLPVRRSAQLERIRQHQEDLRRRREEEGRNRQELDLNASIRLKKLSQNPKVGIDNPTFDPIEGPGGPLGLPPNLGAPTLLELEELLMSLKQVQHCLSDGQSQEDVELVLQLVQKTDFQKAFNIHNAVAQHMNRPSPPFPHTDRAQDLAHEVQSIVRNSPTQGG
;
A
#
# COMPACT_ATOMS: atom_id res chain seq x y z
N MET A 1 31.77 22.31 -27.49
CA MET A 1 30.98 23.00 -26.45
C MET A 1 29.55 23.12 -26.92
N MET A 2 28.62 22.68 -26.07
CA MET A 2 27.24 23.14 -25.84
C MET A 2 26.36 21.94 -25.50
N THR A 3 26.33 21.64 -24.21
CA THR A 3 25.36 20.76 -23.54
C THR A 3 24.14 21.60 -23.20
N THR A 4 22.94 21.18 -23.60
CA THR A 4 21.70 21.76 -23.06
C THR A 4 20.87 20.66 -22.41
N SER A 5 21.03 20.55 -21.11
CA SER A 5 20.15 19.83 -20.19
C SER A 5 18.98 20.73 -19.80
N TYR A 6 17.74 20.26 -19.94
CA TYR A 6 16.57 20.97 -19.43
C TYR A 6 15.98 20.17 -18.26
N MET A 7 16.22 20.66 -17.05
CA MET A 7 15.50 20.26 -15.84
C MET A 7 14.36 21.25 -15.62
N ASN A 8 13.11 20.79 -15.68
CA ASN A 8 11.96 21.60 -15.27
C ASN A 8 11.73 21.43 -13.77
N GLY A 9 12.28 22.35 -12.97
CA GLY A 9 11.79 22.68 -11.64
C GLY A 9 10.74 23.79 -11.76
N HIS A 10 9.55 23.58 -11.21
CA HIS A 10 8.54 24.63 -11.12
C HIS A 10 8.75 25.38 -9.81
N VAL A 11 9.52 26.48 -9.87
CA VAL A 11 9.60 27.51 -8.84
C VAL A 11 8.63 28.61 -9.26
N THR A 12 7.59 28.85 -8.46
CA THR A 12 6.77 30.05 -8.58
C THR A 12 7.22 31.03 -7.51
N GLU A 13 8.24 31.83 -7.80
CA GLU A 13 8.47 33.08 -7.07
C GLU A 13 7.51 34.12 -7.63
N SER A 14 6.66 34.66 -6.77
CA SER A 14 5.92 35.88 -7.05
C SER A 14 6.32 36.89 -5.99
N ASP A 15 7.35 37.66 -6.30
CA ASP A 15 7.67 38.90 -5.58
C ASP A 15 6.82 40.03 -6.16
N GLY A 16 5.89 40.52 -5.34
CA GLY A 16 4.95 41.59 -5.65
C GLY A 16 4.62 42.41 -4.41
N ARG A 17 5.62 43.18 -3.99
CA ARG A 17 5.76 44.05 -2.82
C ARG A 17 4.61 45.07 -2.57
N GLY A 18 4.20 45.18 -1.29
CA GLY A 18 3.66 46.38 -0.63
C GLY A 18 2.21 46.24 -0.12
N GLY A 19 1.85 46.42 1.15
CA GLY A 19 2.54 46.77 2.38
C GLY A 19 1.50 47.16 3.45
N GLY A 20 1.76 46.84 4.73
CA GLY A 20 1.19 47.54 5.90
C GLY A 20 0.22 46.76 6.81
N GLY A 21 0.72 46.40 8.01
CA GLY A 21 0.00 46.22 9.30
C GLY A 21 -1.04 45.10 9.38
N GLU A 22 -1.19 44.28 10.42
CA GLU A 22 -0.77 44.28 11.82
C GLU A 22 -0.78 42.81 12.30
N ALA A 23 -0.14 42.57 13.45
CA ALA A 23 0.08 41.28 14.09
C ALA A 23 -1.20 40.52 14.49
N ILE A 24 -1.11 39.18 14.51
CA ILE A 24 -1.67 38.19 15.49
C ILE A 24 -1.16 36.81 15.00
N GLN A 25 -0.09 36.26 15.60
CA GLN A 25 -0.10 35.21 16.64
C GLN A 25 -0.73 33.86 16.22
N GLU A 26 0.16 32.89 15.98
CA GLU A 26 0.23 31.50 16.48
C GLU A 26 -1.03 30.59 16.40
N GLU A 27 -0.92 29.53 15.57
CA GLU A 27 -0.95 28.09 15.96
C GLU A 27 -2.32 27.39 15.70
N PRO A 28 -2.46 26.05 15.73
CA PRO A 28 -2.38 25.19 14.53
C PRO A 28 -3.62 24.29 14.32
N GLN A 29 -3.58 23.51 13.23
CA GLN A 29 -4.14 22.16 13.02
C GLN A 29 -5.38 21.71 13.85
N GLN A 30 -6.44 21.30 13.15
CA GLN A 30 -7.19 20.07 13.49
C GLN A 30 -8.10 19.62 12.34
N TRP A 31 -7.80 18.43 11.80
CA TRP A 31 -8.63 17.67 10.88
C TRP A 31 -10.01 17.40 11.50
N HIS A 32 -11.06 18.00 10.93
CA HIS A 32 -12.43 17.58 11.18
C HIS A 32 -12.92 16.78 9.97
N ARG A 33 -12.80 15.46 10.09
CA ARG A 33 -13.54 14.52 9.24
C ARG A 33 -14.88 14.29 9.93
N GLU A 34 -15.91 15.02 9.53
CA GLU A 34 -17.28 14.76 10.00
C GLU A 34 -18.17 14.26 8.85
N MET A 35 -18.99 13.28 9.22
CA MET A 35 -19.71 12.33 8.36
C MET A 35 -20.89 12.96 7.64
N ALA A 36 -21.40 12.27 6.61
CA ALA A 36 -22.59 12.67 5.87
C ALA A 36 -23.80 12.85 6.81
N VAL A 37 -24.34 14.07 6.84
CA VAL A 37 -25.62 14.38 7.48
C VAL A 37 -26.74 14.04 6.50
N ASP A 38 -27.60 13.09 6.89
CA ASP A 38 -28.89 12.86 6.24
C ASP A 38 -29.76 14.12 6.43
N CYS A 39 -29.92 14.91 5.36
CA CYS A 39 -30.75 16.11 5.39
C CYS A 39 -32.23 15.71 5.23
N PRO A 40 -33.14 16.21 6.09
CA PRO A 40 -34.56 15.93 5.95
C PRO A 40 -35.13 16.42 4.62
N VAL A 41 -35.90 15.54 3.99
CA VAL A 41 -36.58 15.70 2.69
C VAL A 41 -37.81 16.62 2.78
N ASP A 42 -37.72 17.81 3.35
CA ASP A 42 -38.76 18.82 3.12
C ASP A 42 -38.30 20.24 3.44
N LEU A 43 -37.67 20.88 2.47
CA LEU A 43 -37.64 22.35 2.41
C LEU A 43 -37.96 22.75 0.98
N GLY A 44 -39.20 23.22 0.85
CA GLY A 44 -39.89 23.54 -0.38
C GLY A 44 -39.05 24.35 -1.36
N ALA A 45 -39.43 24.19 -2.64
CA ALA A 45 -38.91 24.88 -3.81
C ALA A 45 -38.56 26.36 -3.51
N ARG A 46 -37.33 26.59 -3.03
CA ARG A 46 -36.72 27.91 -3.04
C ARG A 46 -36.35 28.14 -4.49
N THR A 47 -37.23 28.83 -5.21
CA THR A 47 -36.89 29.44 -6.49
C THR A 47 -35.71 30.36 -6.26
N LEU A 48 -34.51 29.83 -6.51
CA LEU A 48 -33.29 30.62 -6.53
C LEU A 48 -33.49 31.75 -7.55
N PRO A 49 -32.98 32.96 -7.28
CA PRO A 49 -33.11 34.06 -8.24
C PRO A 49 -32.63 33.57 -9.62
N VAL A 50 -33.42 33.79 -10.67
CA VAL A 50 -33.23 33.25 -12.04
C VAL A 50 -31.79 33.42 -12.56
N ARG A 51 -31.09 34.45 -12.08
CA ARG A 51 -29.68 34.72 -12.41
C ARG A 51 -28.69 33.73 -11.78
N ARG A 52 -28.93 33.29 -10.53
CA ARG A 52 -28.12 32.25 -9.87
C ARG A 52 -28.42 30.85 -10.40
N SER A 53 -29.67 30.54 -10.75
CA SER A 53 -29.98 29.26 -11.39
C SER A 53 -29.33 29.14 -12.76
N ALA A 54 -29.36 30.19 -13.60
CA ALA A 54 -28.68 30.18 -14.89
C ALA A 54 -27.15 30.05 -14.78
N GLN A 55 -26.53 30.61 -13.74
CA GLN A 55 -25.10 30.43 -13.50
C GLN A 55 -24.77 29.00 -13.07
N LEU A 56 -25.57 28.41 -12.18
CA LEU A 56 -25.41 27.01 -11.76
C LEU A 56 -25.67 26.04 -12.92
N GLU A 57 -26.65 26.32 -13.78
CA GLU A 57 -26.94 25.56 -15.00
C GLU A 57 -25.75 25.56 -15.96
N ARG A 58 -25.12 26.73 -16.17
CA ARG A 58 -23.89 26.85 -16.98
C ARG A 58 -22.73 26.06 -16.38
N ILE A 59 -22.54 26.11 -15.06
CA ILE A 59 -21.50 25.35 -14.37
C ILE A 59 -21.77 23.85 -14.51
N ARG A 60 -23.01 23.41 -14.33
CA ARG A 60 -23.41 22.00 -14.47
C ARG A 60 -23.19 21.50 -15.89
N GLN A 61 -23.63 22.26 -16.90
CA GLN A 61 -23.38 21.93 -18.31
C GLN A 61 -21.89 21.86 -18.61
N HIS A 62 -21.08 22.78 -18.10
CA HIS A 62 -19.64 22.76 -18.32
C HIS A 62 -18.97 21.52 -17.71
N GLN A 63 -19.36 21.14 -16.48
CA GLN A 63 -18.83 19.93 -15.83
C GLN A 63 -19.27 18.65 -16.57
N GLU A 64 -20.51 18.61 -17.05
CA GLU A 64 -21.03 17.49 -17.84
C GLU A 64 -20.34 17.39 -19.22
N ASP A 65 -20.07 18.52 -19.88
CA ASP A 65 -19.30 18.55 -21.13
C ASP A 65 -17.84 18.09 -20.91
N LEU A 66 -17.21 18.48 -19.80
CA LEU A 66 -15.88 18.00 -19.40
C LEU A 66 -15.89 16.48 -19.13
N ARG A 67 -16.94 15.97 -18.49
CA ARG A 67 -17.14 14.53 -18.25
C ARG A 67 -17.34 13.78 -19.57
N ARG A 68 -18.22 14.29 -20.44
CA ARG A 68 -18.51 13.73 -21.77
C ARG A 68 -17.28 13.70 -22.66
N ARG A 69 -16.48 14.78 -22.68
CA ARG A 69 -15.22 14.85 -23.43
C ARG A 69 -14.18 13.87 -22.89
N ARG A 70 -14.10 13.68 -21.57
CA ARG A 70 -13.22 12.67 -20.94
C ARG A 70 -13.65 11.24 -21.29
N GLU A 71 -14.95 10.97 -21.36
CA GLU A 71 -15.49 9.67 -21.76
C GLU A 71 -15.29 9.39 -23.27
N GLU A 72 -15.42 10.40 -24.13
CA GLU A 72 -15.12 10.32 -25.57
C GLU A 72 -13.62 10.11 -25.84
N GLU A 73 -12.72 10.79 -25.10
CA GLU A 73 -11.27 10.51 -25.14
C GLU A 73 -10.90 9.15 -24.52
N GLY A 74 -11.66 8.68 -23.52
CA GLY A 74 -11.45 7.39 -22.87
C GLY A 74 -11.77 6.19 -23.77
N ARG A 75 -12.84 6.27 -24.58
CA ARG A 75 -13.19 5.21 -25.55
C ARG A 75 -12.15 5.08 -26.66
N ASN A 76 -11.54 6.18 -27.10
CA ASN A 76 -10.49 6.20 -28.14
C ASN A 76 -9.10 5.75 -27.61
N ARG A 77 -8.92 5.64 -26.29
CA ARG A 77 -7.67 5.16 -25.68
C ARG A 77 -7.56 3.63 -25.60
N GLN A 78 -8.67 2.92 -25.73
CA GLN A 78 -8.68 1.46 -25.65
C GLN A 78 -8.24 0.81 -26.98
N GLU A 79 -8.41 1.52 -28.09
CA GLU A 79 -7.95 1.10 -29.42
C GLU A 79 -6.66 1.86 -29.77
N LEU A 80 -5.53 1.38 -29.25
CA LEU A 80 -4.21 1.91 -29.61
C LEU A 80 -3.96 1.63 -31.10
N ASP A 81 -4.12 2.64 -31.96
CA ASP A 81 -3.76 2.52 -33.37
C ASP A 81 -2.24 2.31 -33.49
N LEU A 82 -1.86 1.06 -33.77
CA LEU A 82 -0.48 0.62 -33.92
C LEU A 82 0.21 1.27 -35.13
N ASN A 83 -0.54 1.90 -36.05
CA ASN A 83 0.01 2.65 -37.17
C ASN A 83 0.18 4.15 -36.90
N ALA A 84 -0.33 4.67 -35.77
CA ALA A 84 -0.23 6.10 -35.43
C ALA A 84 1.22 6.60 -35.28
N SER A 85 2.18 5.70 -35.08
CA SER A 85 3.60 6.04 -35.01
C SER A 85 4.44 4.96 -35.70
N ILE A 86 5.48 5.38 -36.42
CA ILE A 86 6.50 4.46 -36.96
C ILE A 86 7.12 3.61 -35.84
N ARG A 87 7.24 4.14 -34.62
CA ARG A 87 7.78 3.39 -33.47
C ARG A 87 6.80 2.30 -33.03
N LEU A 88 5.51 2.60 -32.92
CA LEU A 88 4.47 1.62 -32.59
C LEU A 88 4.35 0.55 -33.67
N LYS A 89 4.41 0.96 -34.95
CA LYS A 89 4.39 0.06 -36.10
C LYS A 89 5.60 -0.88 -36.15
N LYS A 90 6.78 -0.40 -35.78
CA LYS A 90 7.98 -1.23 -35.66
C LYS A 90 7.91 -2.20 -34.48
N LEU A 91 7.31 -1.77 -33.36
CA LEU A 91 7.10 -2.62 -32.18
C LEU A 91 6.05 -3.70 -32.44
N SER A 92 4.99 -3.41 -33.18
CA SER A 92 3.94 -4.39 -33.53
C SER A 92 4.41 -5.43 -34.55
N GLN A 93 5.36 -5.09 -35.42
CA GLN A 93 5.97 -6.03 -36.38
C GLN A 93 6.93 -7.04 -35.72
N ASN A 94 7.37 -6.79 -34.49
CA ASN A 94 8.19 -7.73 -33.71
C ASN A 94 7.60 -7.84 -32.30
N PRO A 95 6.47 -8.55 -32.12
CA PRO A 95 5.93 -8.78 -30.80
C PRO A 95 6.96 -9.61 -30.02
N LYS A 96 7.73 -8.95 -29.16
CA LYS A 96 8.56 -9.64 -28.19
C LYS A 96 7.59 -10.32 -27.24
N VAL A 97 7.50 -11.65 -27.33
CA VAL A 97 6.84 -12.46 -26.30
C VAL A 97 7.47 -12.04 -24.98
N GLY A 98 6.62 -11.62 -24.02
CA GLY A 98 7.08 -11.30 -22.68
C GLY A 98 7.84 -12.49 -22.15
N ILE A 99 9.01 -12.26 -21.56
CA ILE A 99 9.68 -13.30 -20.80
C ILE A 99 8.83 -13.48 -19.56
N ASP A 100 8.18 -14.65 -19.42
CA ASP A 100 7.53 -15.00 -18.15
C ASP A 100 8.59 -14.88 -17.06
N ASN A 101 8.23 -14.17 -15.98
CA ASN A 101 9.11 -13.99 -14.85
C ASN A 101 8.80 -15.11 -13.84
N PRO A 102 9.52 -16.25 -13.87
CA PRO A 102 9.22 -17.40 -13.03
C PRO A 102 9.46 -17.12 -11.54
N THR A 103 9.98 -15.94 -11.17
CA THR A 103 10.09 -15.52 -9.77
C THR A 103 8.74 -15.56 -9.03
N PHE A 104 7.62 -15.47 -9.75
CA PHE A 104 6.28 -15.44 -9.15
C PHE A 104 5.39 -16.63 -9.51
N ASP A 105 5.86 -17.61 -10.29
CA ASP A 105 5.08 -18.81 -10.53
C ASP A 105 5.15 -19.74 -9.31
N PRO A 106 4.02 -20.08 -8.66
CA PRO A 106 4.02 -21.11 -7.65
C PRO A 106 4.38 -22.44 -8.31
N ILE A 107 5.40 -23.12 -7.78
CA ILE A 107 5.79 -24.46 -8.20
C ILE A 107 4.62 -25.42 -7.95
N GLU A 108 3.81 -25.66 -8.98
CA GLU A 108 2.82 -26.74 -9.00
C GLU A 108 3.53 -28.04 -9.40
N GLY A 109 4.21 -28.65 -8.43
CA GLY A 109 4.63 -30.05 -8.47
C GLY A 109 3.82 -30.89 -7.49
N PRO A 110 3.75 -32.23 -7.65
CA PRO A 110 3.13 -33.13 -6.66
C PRO A 110 3.81 -33.10 -5.27
N GLY A 111 4.92 -32.39 -5.14
CA GLY A 111 5.38 -31.78 -3.90
C GLY A 111 5.22 -30.27 -4.04
N GLY A 112 4.14 -29.74 -3.47
CA GLY A 112 3.97 -28.30 -3.27
C GLY A 112 5.13 -27.71 -2.45
N PRO A 113 5.18 -26.38 -2.31
CA PRO A 113 6.39 -25.65 -1.96
C PRO A 113 7.04 -26.24 -0.72
N LEU A 114 8.30 -26.64 -0.85
CA LEU A 114 9.15 -26.89 0.30
C LEU A 114 9.20 -25.58 1.11
N GLY A 115 8.49 -25.61 2.23
CA GLY A 115 8.56 -24.60 3.28
C GLY A 115 7.41 -23.61 3.26
N LEU A 116 6.22 -24.04 3.66
CA LEU A 116 5.62 -23.63 4.94
C LEU A 116 4.29 -24.39 5.11
N PRO A 117 4.03 -25.01 6.28
CA PRO A 117 2.77 -25.71 6.54
C PRO A 117 1.56 -24.77 6.34
N PRO A 118 0.36 -25.31 6.02
CA PRO A 118 -0.85 -24.57 5.65
C PRO A 118 -1.46 -23.70 6.78
N ASN A 119 -0.72 -23.47 7.86
CA ASN A 119 -1.14 -22.75 9.06
C ASN A 119 -0.33 -21.46 9.30
N LEU A 120 0.58 -21.08 8.40
CA LEU A 120 1.42 -19.87 8.55
C LEU A 120 0.93 -18.77 7.62
N GLY A 121 -0.15 -18.15 8.06
CA GLY A 121 -0.60 -16.86 7.55
C GLY A 121 0.43 -15.77 7.85
N ALA A 122 0.60 -14.87 6.88
CA ALA A 122 1.53 -13.74 6.87
C ALA A 122 3.04 -14.12 6.86
N PRO A 123 3.87 -13.41 6.08
CA PRO A 123 5.32 -13.49 6.22
C PRO A 123 5.71 -13.13 7.65
N THR A 124 6.51 -13.98 8.28
CA THR A 124 7.10 -13.75 9.60
C THR A 124 7.97 -12.50 9.51
N LEU A 125 7.57 -11.43 10.17
CA LEU A 125 8.35 -10.20 10.19
C LEU A 125 9.57 -10.41 11.07
N LEU A 126 10.72 -9.96 10.57
CA LEU A 126 11.98 -10.05 11.28
C LEU A 126 11.96 -9.11 12.48
N GLU A 127 12.33 -9.61 13.66
CA GLU A 127 12.52 -8.77 14.83
C GLU A 127 13.94 -8.17 14.85
N LEU A 128 14.06 -6.98 15.43
CA LEU A 128 15.35 -6.28 15.49
C LEU A 128 16.40 -7.06 16.31
N GLU A 129 15.96 -7.69 17.39
CA GLU A 129 16.82 -8.52 18.24
C GLU A 129 17.34 -9.75 17.49
N GLU A 130 16.46 -10.44 16.76
CA GLU A 130 16.83 -11.58 15.90
C GLU A 130 17.81 -11.18 14.80
N LEU A 131 17.60 -10.02 14.16
CA LEU A 131 18.54 -9.48 13.17
C LEU A 131 19.92 -9.23 13.79
N LEU A 132 19.98 -8.61 14.96
CA LEU A 132 21.24 -8.33 15.65
C LEU A 132 21.96 -9.62 16.07
N MET A 133 21.24 -10.60 16.61
CA MET A 133 21.81 -11.92 16.94
C MET A 133 22.34 -12.62 15.70
N SER A 134 21.61 -12.58 14.58
CA SER A 134 22.00 -13.20 13.32
C SER A 134 23.27 -12.55 12.76
N LEU A 135 23.35 -11.22 12.76
CA LEU A 135 24.55 -10.50 12.31
C LEU A 135 25.77 -10.82 13.18
N LYS A 136 25.58 -10.98 14.50
CA LYS A 136 26.66 -11.38 15.40
C LYS A 136 27.12 -12.82 15.16
N GLN A 137 26.21 -13.73 14.85
CA GLN A 137 26.55 -15.09 14.47
C GLN A 137 27.33 -15.12 13.15
N VAL A 138 26.83 -14.42 12.12
CA VAL A 138 27.48 -14.33 10.81
C VAL A 138 28.88 -13.71 10.93
N GLN A 139 29.05 -12.69 11.78
CA GLN A 139 30.34 -12.08 12.08
C GLN A 139 31.37 -13.10 12.60
N HIS A 140 30.94 -14.13 13.34
CA HIS A 140 31.83 -15.17 13.82
C HIS A 140 32.08 -16.28 12.77
N CYS A 141 31.14 -16.51 11.86
CA CYS A 141 31.24 -17.56 10.85
C CYS A 141 32.04 -17.16 9.61
N LEU A 142 32.01 -15.89 9.22
CA LEU A 142 32.74 -15.36 8.06
C LEU A 142 34.04 -14.72 8.55
N SER A 143 35.20 -15.13 8.04
CA SER A 143 36.50 -14.65 8.51
C SER A 143 37.30 -13.89 7.46
N ASP A 144 36.81 -13.82 6.22
CA ASP A 144 37.42 -13.02 5.17
C ASP A 144 37.21 -11.52 5.41
N GLY A 145 38.19 -10.71 4.99
CA GLY A 145 38.20 -9.27 5.25
C GLY A 145 37.00 -8.53 4.66
N GLN A 146 36.58 -8.89 3.44
CA GLN A 146 35.43 -8.25 2.79
C GLN A 146 34.14 -8.51 3.56
N SER A 147 33.87 -9.76 3.92
CA SER A 147 32.66 -10.09 4.68
C SER A 147 32.65 -9.44 6.07
N GLN A 148 33.81 -9.27 6.72
CA GLN A 148 33.89 -8.55 7.99
C GLN A 148 33.51 -7.07 7.83
N GLU A 149 34.02 -6.40 6.79
CA GLU A 149 33.66 -5.00 6.47
C GLU A 149 32.16 -4.87 6.15
N ASP A 150 31.61 -5.79 5.36
CA ASP A 150 30.20 -5.79 4.98
C ASP A 150 29.28 -5.99 6.21
N VAL A 151 29.63 -6.95 7.09
CA VAL A 151 28.88 -7.20 8.33
C VAL A 151 28.97 -6.02 9.29
N GLU A 152 30.14 -5.38 9.41
CA GLU A 152 30.30 -4.17 10.22
C GLU A 152 29.45 -3.02 9.69
N LEU A 153 29.41 -2.81 8.38
CA LEU A 153 28.57 -1.80 7.74
C LEU A 153 27.09 -2.00 8.08
N VAL A 154 26.60 -3.24 7.97
CA VAL A 154 25.20 -3.56 8.31
C VAL A 154 24.95 -3.38 9.81
N LEU A 155 25.85 -3.83 10.68
CA LEU A 155 25.74 -3.62 12.14
C LEU A 155 25.69 -2.13 12.50
N GLN A 156 26.49 -1.29 11.84
CA GLN A 156 26.45 0.16 12.04
C GLN A 156 25.11 0.74 11.60
N LEU A 157 24.57 0.33 10.45
CA LEU A 157 23.25 0.76 9.97
C LEU A 157 22.15 0.41 10.96
N VAL A 158 22.13 -0.84 11.44
CA VAL A 158 21.10 -1.35 12.37
C VAL A 158 21.16 -0.65 13.73
N GLN A 159 22.33 -0.16 14.14
CA GLN A 159 22.49 0.63 15.37
C GLN A 159 22.00 2.08 15.24
N LYS A 160 21.78 2.60 14.03
CA LYS A 160 21.28 3.98 13.86
C LYS A 160 19.84 4.07 14.36
N THR A 161 19.60 5.03 15.25
CA THR A 161 18.28 5.27 15.84
C THR A 161 17.20 5.53 14.78
N ASP A 162 17.53 6.26 13.71
CA ASP A 162 16.60 6.53 12.62
C ASP A 162 16.23 5.26 11.83
N PHE A 163 17.21 4.36 11.62
CA PHE A 163 16.94 3.06 11.01
C PHE A 163 16.01 2.23 11.89
N GLN A 164 16.30 2.13 13.20
CA GLN A 164 15.47 1.37 14.14
C GLN A 164 14.03 1.90 14.20
N LYS A 165 13.86 3.23 14.19
CA LYS A 165 12.52 3.85 14.10
C LYS A 165 11.81 3.48 12.80
N ALA A 166 12.49 3.64 11.66
CA ALA A 166 11.92 3.30 10.34
C ALA A 166 11.56 1.81 10.25
N PHE A 167 12.42 0.94 10.77
CA PHE A 167 12.21 -0.50 10.83
C PHE A 167 11.00 -0.86 11.70
N ASN A 168 10.86 -0.25 12.88
CA ASN A 168 9.70 -0.47 13.75
C ASN A 168 8.39 0.00 13.11
N ILE A 169 8.41 1.16 12.43
CA ILE A 169 7.25 1.65 11.68
C ILE A 169 6.90 0.69 10.53
N HIS A 170 7.91 0.26 9.76
CA HIS A 170 7.73 -0.71 8.69
C HIS A 170 7.08 -1.99 9.21
N ASN A 171 7.62 -2.57 10.28
CA ASN A 171 7.08 -3.79 10.87
C ASN A 171 5.65 -3.58 11.35
N ALA A 172 5.35 -2.49 12.07
CA ALA A 172 4.00 -2.19 12.52
C ALA A 172 2.99 -2.08 11.36
N VAL A 173 3.38 -1.47 10.23
CA VAL A 173 2.53 -1.39 9.04
C VAL A 173 2.40 -2.75 8.37
N ALA A 174 3.51 -3.45 8.15
CA ALA A 174 3.55 -4.74 7.49
C ALA A 174 2.74 -5.82 8.24
N GLN A 175 2.68 -5.74 9.58
CA GLN A 175 1.84 -6.62 10.41
C GLN A 175 0.36 -6.56 10.01
N HIS A 176 -0.12 -5.37 9.65
CA HIS A 176 -1.52 -5.16 9.29
C HIS A 176 -1.76 -5.39 7.81
N MET A 177 -0.82 -4.98 6.96
CA MET A 177 -0.93 -5.11 5.51
C MET A 177 -0.85 -6.56 5.02
N ASN A 178 -0.08 -7.40 5.72
CA ASN A 178 0.11 -8.79 5.33
C ASN A 178 -0.78 -9.77 6.11
N ARG A 179 -1.75 -9.26 6.88
CA ARG A 179 -2.61 -10.11 7.69
C ARG A 179 -3.57 -10.88 6.77
N PRO A 180 -3.64 -12.22 6.88
CA PRO A 180 -4.68 -12.98 6.20
C PRO A 180 -6.06 -12.56 6.71
N SER A 181 -7.11 -12.90 5.95
CA SER A 181 -8.49 -12.69 6.38
C SER A 181 -8.69 -13.19 7.82
N PRO A 182 -9.41 -12.43 8.68
CA PRO A 182 -9.67 -12.85 10.05
C PRO A 182 -10.23 -14.28 10.09
N PRO A 183 -9.72 -15.16 10.97
CA PRO A 183 -10.22 -16.52 11.05
C PRO A 183 -11.68 -16.52 11.52
N PHE A 184 -12.45 -17.49 11.03
CA PHE A 184 -13.80 -17.75 11.52
C PHE A 184 -13.75 -18.88 12.56
N PRO A 185 -14.60 -18.83 13.61
CA PRO A 185 -14.68 -19.91 14.57
C PRO A 185 -15.17 -21.19 13.87
N HIS A 186 -14.46 -22.31 14.08
CA HIS A 186 -14.90 -23.61 13.56
C HIS A 186 -16.14 -24.14 14.30
N THR A 187 -16.37 -23.69 15.53
CA THR A 187 -17.52 -24.05 16.34
C THR A 187 -17.83 -22.95 17.35
N ASP A 188 -19.10 -22.79 17.68
CA ASP A 188 -19.64 -21.96 18.74
C ASP A 188 -19.73 -22.67 20.10
N ARG A 189 -19.49 -24.00 20.13
CA ARG A 189 -19.66 -24.87 21.31
C ARG A 189 -18.35 -25.46 21.81
N ALA A 190 -17.26 -24.71 21.70
CA ALA A 190 -15.92 -25.17 22.10
C ALA A 190 -15.85 -25.62 23.57
N GLN A 191 -16.59 -24.95 24.47
CA GLN A 191 -16.64 -25.31 25.89
C GLN A 191 -17.38 -26.64 26.14
N ASP A 192 -18.55 -26.82 25.52
CA ASP A 192 -19.31 -28.06 25.64
C ASP A 192 -18.49 -29.25 25.10
N LEU A 193 -17.85 -29.08 23.94
CA LEU A 193 -16.96 -30.08 23.35
C LEU A 193 -15.81 -30.44 24.30
N ALA A 194 -15.20 -29.44 24.95
CA ALA A 194 -14.14 -29.68 25.92
C ALA A 194 -14.64 -30.49 27.13
N HIS A 195 -15.83 -30.19 27.65
CA HIS A 195 -16.44 -30.94 28.74
C HIS A 195 -16.82 -32.37 28.34
N GLU A 196 -17.35 -32.57 27.14
CA GLU A 196 -17.68 -33.88 26.59
C GLU A 196 -16.43 -34.76 26.47
N VAL A 197 -15.35 -34.23 25.86
CA VAL A 197 -14.07 -34.92 25.75
C VAL A 197 -13.50 -35.25 27.13
N GLN A 198 -13.56 -34.32 28.09
CA GLN A 198 -13.09 -34.55 29.45
C GLN A 198 -13.88 -35.66 30.16
N SER A 199 -15.19 -35.71 29.96
CA SER A 199 -16.05 -36.77 30.50
C SER A 199 -15.70 -38.13 29.91
N ILE A 200 -15.49 -38.21 28.59
CA ILE A 200 -15.11 -39.44 27.90
C ILE A 200 -13.76 -39.96 28.40
N VAL A 201 -12.74 -39.10 28.49
CA VAL A 201 -11.39 -39.48 28.96
C VAL A 201 -11.40 -39.93 30.42
N ARG A 202 -12.19 -39.29 31.28
CA ARG A 202 -12.30 -39.71 32.69
C ARG A 202 -13.01 -41.04 32.86
N ASN A 203 -13.95 -41.34 31.98
CA ASN A 203 -14.76 -42.55 32.06
C ASN A 203 -14.18 -43.71 31.22
N SER A 204 -13.15 -43.46 30.41
CA SER A 204 -12.42 -44.52 29.73
C SER A 204 -11.53 -45.28 30.72
N PRO A 205 -11.63 -46.62 30.82
CA PRO A 205 -10.73 -47.39 31.64
C PRO A 205 -9.32 -47.26 31.07
N THR A 206 -8.35 -46.88 31.91
CA THR A 206 -6.93 -47.04 31.59
C THR A 206 -6.69 -48.52 31.32
N GLN A 207 -6.60 -48.91 30.04
CA GLN A 207 -6.00 -50.18 29.68
C GLN A 207 -4.49 -50.04 29.90
N GLY A 208 -4.10 -50.08 31.17
CA GLY A 208 -2.72 -50.23 31.60
C GLY A 208 -2.37 -51.71 31.63
N GLY A 209 -1.21 -52.06 31.09
CA GLY A 209 -0.64 -53.41 31.10
C GLY A 209 0.10 -53.72 29.82
#